data_AF-A0A382P1F4-F1
#
_entry.id   AF-A0A382P1F4-F1
#
_cell.length_a   1.000
_cell.length_b   1.000
_cell.length_c   1.000
_cell.angle_alpha   90.00
_cell.angle_beta   90.00
_cell.angle_gamma   90.00
#
_symmetry.space_group_name_H-M   'P 1'
#
loop_
_entity.id
_entity.type
_entity.pdbx_description
1 polymer ?
#
loop_
_entity_poly.entity_id
_entity_poly.type
_entity_poly.pdbx_seq_one_letter_code
_entity_poly.pdbx_strand_id
1 'polypeptide(L)'
;MLINLGLIFISLVLLYYGGEFLVSGSLRLAQSLKLSPFIIGATVMGFGTSVPELAVSVIASLHGSGELALGNIIGSNIANIGLVLGLTTLIIPLTIEKSRFENESPSLIITSLIIVIFAWDTYVSRIEGITLISLLFIYLWKAFRIKETIEIDLTQEYLFQGQKRPIFHIFLVVLGIIMLVAGANWMVEGASSIARKLG
;
A
#
# COMPACT_ATOMS: atom_id res chain seq x y z
N MET A 1 14.50 28.40 2.81
CA MET A 1 14.31 27.74 1.51
C MET A 1 15.23 26.53 1.39
N LEU A 2 16.54 26.70 1.54
CA LEU A 2 17.55 25.64 1.38
C LEU A 2 17.30 24.39 2.25
N ILE A 3 16.96 24.57 3.53
CA ILE A 3 16.65 23.46 4.45
C ILE A 3 15.45 22.65 3.95
N ASN A 4 14.40 23.32 3.47
CA ASN A 4 13.19 22.64 2.97
C ASN A 4 13.48 21.89 1.65
N LEU A 5 14.32 22.45 0.78
CA LEU A 5 14.79 21.76 -0.42
C LEU A 5 15.64 20.53 -0.07
N GLY A 6 16.49 20.64 0.96
CA GLY A 6 17.22 19.52 1.52
C GLY A 6 16.30 18.43 2.06
N LEU A 7 15.24 18.80 2.80
CA LEU A 7 14.22 17.86 3.29
C LEU A 7 13.52 17.13 2.13
N ILE A 8 13.13 17.86 1.08
CA ILE A 8 12.53 17.24 -0.12
C ILE A 8 13.50 16.26 -0.77
N PHE A 9 14.77 16.64 -0.95
CA PHE A 9 15.75 15.75 -1.56
C PHE A 9 15.97 14.48 -0.72
N ILE A 10 16.16 14.61 0.59
CA ILE A 10 16.31 13.47 1.50
C ILE A 10 15.04 12.60 1.48
N SER A 11 13.86 13.22 1.45
CA SER A 11 12.60 12.49 1.38
C SER A 11 12.47 11.63 0.12
N LEU A 12 12.92 12.13 -1.04
CA LEU A 12 12.94 11.36 -2.28
C LEU A 12 13.86 10.13 -2.18
N VAL A 13 15.03 10.31 -1.57
CA VAL A 13 15.97 9.21 -1.33
C VAL A 13 15.36 8.17 -0.40
N LEU A 14 14.73 8.60 0.70
CA LEU A 14 14.04 7.71 1.63
C LEU A 14 12.87 6.97 0.97
N LEU A 15 12.05 7.66 0.16
CA LEU A 15 10.93 7.06 -0.54
C LEU A 15 11.40 6.02 -1.56
N TYR A 16 12.44 6.33 -2.34
CA TYR A 16 13.01 5.42 -3.33
C TYR A 16 13.57 4.15 -2.68
N TYR A 17 14.54 4.29 -1.76
CA TYR A 17 15.16 3.12 -1.12
C TYR A 17 14.20 2.40 -0.17
N GLY A 18 13.27 3.12 0.46
CA GLY A 18 12.22 2.54 1.28
C GLY A 18 11.32 1.60 0.49
N GLY A 19 10.92 2.01 -0.72
CA GLY A 19 10.19 1.18 -1.67
C GLY A 19 10.99 -0.06 -2.09
N GLU A 20 12.26 0.13 -2.48
CA GLU A 20 13.15 -0.96 -2.86
C GLU A 20 13.35 -2.01 -1.74
N PHE A 21 13.53 -1.57 -0.50
CA PHE A 21 13.68 -2.46 0.66
C PHE A 21 12.38 -3.20 0.99
N LEU A 22 11.23 -2.51 0.91
CA LEU A 22 9.93 -3.13 1.11
C LEU A 22 9.65 -4.21 0.06
N VAL A 23 9.87 -3.91 -1.22
CA VAL A 23 9.64 -4.86 -2.32
C VAL A 23 10.61 -6.04 -2.23
N SER A 24 11.91 -5.77 -2.12
CA SER A 24 12.95 -6.82 -2.09
C SER A 24 12.78 -7.75 -0.87
N GLY A 25 12.55 -7.17 0.31
CA GLY A 25 12.31 -7.94 1.53
C GLY A 25 11.03 -8.77 1.45
N SER A 26 9.95 -8.20 0.93
CA SER A 26 8.66 -8.90 0.78
C SER A 26 8.75 -10.08 -0.18
N LEU A 27 9.35 -9.89 -1.36
CA LEU A 27 9.48 -10.97 -2.34
C LEU A 27 10.33 -12.13 -1.82
N ARG A 28 11.38 -11.85 -1.06
CA ARG A 28 12.17 -12.90 -0.43
C ARG A 28 11.43 -13.60 0.71
N LEU A 29 10.61 -12.88 1.47
CA LEU A 29 9.72 -13.51 2.45
C LEU A 29 8.72 -14.45 1.76
N ALA A 30 8.12 -14.03 0.63
CA ALA A 30 7.24 -14.87 -0.17
C ALA A 30 7.91 -16.18 -0.57
N GLN A 31 9.15 -16.11 -1.08
CA GLN A 31 9.96 -17.29 -1.41
C GLN A 31 10.18 -18.21 -0.21
N SER A 32 10.56 -17.64 0.93
CA SER A 32 10.84 -18.42 2.15
C SER A 32 9.58 -19.10 2.73
N LEU A 33 8.42 -18.46 2.57
CA LEU A 33 7.12 -18.95 3.05
C LEU A 33 6.37 -19.76 1.99
N LYS A 34 6.94 -19.94 0.79
CA LYS A 34 6.29 -20.59 -0.37
C LYS A 34 4.93 -19.95 -0.72
N LEU A 35 4.84 -18.63 -0.57
CA LEU A 35 3.69 -17.82 -0.96
C LEU A 35 3.95 -17.20 -2.34
N SER A 36 2.88 -16.94 -3.10
CA SER A 36 3.03 -16.24 -4.38
C SER A 36 3.41 -14.76 -4.15
N PRO A 37 4.13 -14.13 -5.10
CA PRO A 37 4.38 -12.68 -5.08
C PRO A 37 3.10 -11.85 -4.96
N PHE A 38 1.99 -12.36 -5.52
CA PHE A 38 0.70 -11.73 -5.39
C PHE A 38 0.19 -11.73 -3.95
N ILE A 39 0.22 -12.88 -3.26
CA ILE A 39 -0.24 -12.97 -1.87
C ILE A 39 0.60 -12.06 -0.97
N ILE A 40 1.93 -12.05 -1.12
CA ILE A 40 2.78 -11.16 -0.32
C ILE A 40 2.53 -9.68 -0.66
N GLY A 41 2.19 -9.39 -1.93
CA GLY A 41 1.82 -8.05 -2.37
C GLY A 41 0.50 -7.59 -1.79
N ALA A 42 -0.53 -8.42 -1.83
CA ALA A 42 -1.82 -8.13 -1.24
C ALA A 42 -1.78 -8.05 0.30
N THR A 43 -0.81 -8.72 0.93
CA THR A 43 -0.67 -8.77 2.39
C THR A 43 0.42 -7.83 2.90
N VAL A 44 1.68 -8.24 2.91
CA VAL A 44 2.78 -7.48 3.53
C VAL A 44 2.97 -6.13 2.87
N MET A 45 3.00 -6.07 1.53
CA MET A 45 3.18 -4.79 0.84
C MET A 45 1.92 -3.92 0.99
N GLY A 46 0.74 -4.49 0.69
CA GLY A 46 -0.54 -3.77 0.72
C GLY A 46 -0.90 -3.23 2.11
N PHE A 47 -0.77 -4.04 3.17
CA PHE A 47 -0.93 -3.54 4.53
C PHE A 47 0.21 -2.59 4.91
N GLY A 48 1.46 -2.94 4.60
CA GLY A 48 2.63 -2.15 4.99
C GLY A 48 2.56 -0.70 4.49
N THR A 49 2.14 -0.50 3.23
CA THR A 49 1.96 0.84 2.67
C THR A 49 0.71 1.55 3.15
N SER A 50 -0.31 0.82 3.62
CA SER A 50 -1.60 1.38 4.08
C SER A 50 -1.66 1.62 5.60
N VAL A 51 -0.63 1.22 6.35
CA VAL A 51 -0.53 1.47 7.81
C VAL A 51 -0.61 2.96 8.15
N PRO A 52 0.08 3.88 7.44
CA PRO A 52 -0.02 5.31 7.73
C PRO A 52 -1.44 5.84 7.56
N GLU A 53 -2.11 5.46 6.49
CA GLU A 53 -3.49 5.85 6.17
C GLU A 53 -4.45 5.28 7.21
N LEU A 54 -4.26 4.02 7.62
CA LEU A 54 -5.00 3.42 8.72
C LEU A 54 -4.82 4.23 10.01
N ALA A 55 -3.59 4.57 10.37
CA ALA A 55 -3.30 5.34 11.57
C ALA A 55 -3.96 6.73 11.53
N VAL A 56 -3.85 7.44 10.39
CA VAL A 56 -4.50 8.74 10.19
C VAL A 56 -6.01 8.64 10.30
N SER A 57 -6.64 7.66 9.64
CA SER A 57 -8.09 7.46 9.70
C SER A 57 -8.59 7.06 11.07
N VAL A 58 -7.88 6.19 11.79
CA VAL A 58 -8.22 5.82 13.18
C VAL A 58 -8.10 7.03 14.10
N ILE A 59 -7.00 7.77 14.03
CA ILE A 59 -6.79 8.97 14.86
C ILE A 59 -7.86 10.02 14.55
N ALA A 60 -8.15 10.29 13.27
CA ALA A 60 -9.18 11.25 12.88
C ALA A 60 -10.57 10.84 13.40
N SER A 61 -10.93 9.56 13.27
CA SER A 61 -12.20 9.02 13.78
C SER A 61 -12.31 9.14 15.31
N LEU A 62 -11.25 8.83 16.05
CA LEU A 62 -11.21 8.97 17.52
C LEU A 62 -11.37 10.43 17.99
N HIS A 63 -10.93 11.40 17.18
CA HIS A 63 -11.12 12.83 17.42
C HIS A 63 -12.46 13.36 16.89
N GLY A 64 -13.40 12.49 16.52
CA GLY A 64 -14.72 12.89 15.99
C GLY A 64 -14.69 13.47 14.57
N SER A 65 -13.55 13.39 13.88
CA SER A 65 -13.37 13.87 12.50
C SER A 65 -13.59 12.73 11.48
N GLY A 66 -14.80 12.16 11.49
CA GLY A 66 -15.16 11.01 10.65
C GLY A 66 -15.08 11.29 9.15
N GLU A 67 -15.46 12.50 8.72
CA GLU A 67 -15.36 12.94 7.32
C GLU A 67 -13.91 12.93 6.82
N LEU A 68 -12.96 13.36 7.65
CA LEU A 68 -11.53 13.32 7.32
C LEU A 68 -11.04 11.87 7.20
N ALA A 69 -11.48 11.00 8.10
CA ALA A 69 -11.13 9.58 8.05
C ALA A 69 -11.65 8.91 6.76
N LEU A 70 -12.90 9.20 6.37
CA LEU A 70 -13.52 8.68 5.15
C LEU A 70 -12.86 9.25 3.89
N GLY A 71 -12.61 10.57 3.87
CA GLY A 71 -11.91 11.24 2.78
C GLY A 71 -10.51 10.68 2.57
N ASN A 72 -9.78 10.38 3.65
CA ASN A 72 -8.48 9.73 3.57
C ASN A 72 -8.57 8.32 2.94
N ILE A 73 -9.53 7.50 3.35
CA ILE A 73 -9.70 6.13 2.83
C ILE A 73 -10.10 6.15 1.36
N ILE A 74 -11.13 6.92 1.00
CA ILE A 74 -11.65 6.98 -0.38
C ILE A 74 -10.62 7.63 -1.30
N GLY A 75 -10.05 8.77 -0.88
CA GLY A 75 -9.06 9.51 -1.66
C GLY A 75 -7.80 8.68 -1.96
N SER A 76 -7.30 7.92 -0.97
CA SER A 76 -6.11 7.07 -1.17
C SER A 76 -6.36 5.94 -2.17
N ASN A 77 -7.55 5.32 -2.15
CA ASN A 77 -7.90 4.27 -3.13
C ASN A 77 -8.06 4.84 -4.55
N ILE A 78 -8.67 6.03 -4.67
CA ILE A 78 -8.79 6.74 -5.96
C ILE A 78 -7.39 7.09 -6.49
N ALA A 79 -6.50 7.61 -5.65
CA ALA A 79 -5.12 7.91 -6.04
C ALA A 79 -4.36 6.65 -6.46
N ASN A 80 -4.50 5.54 -5.74
CA ASN A 80 -3.82 4.29 -6.08
C ASN A 80 -4.24 3.75 -7.45
N ILE A 81 -5.53 3.77 -7.77
CA ILE A 81 -6.03 3.24 -9.05
C ILE A 81 -5.84 4.26 -10.19
N GLY A 82 -6.26 5.51 -9.96
CA GLY A 82 -6.26 6.54 -11.00
C GLY A 82 -4.86 7.10 -11.28
N LEU A 83 -4.13 7.47 -10.23
CA LEU A 83 -2.81 8.09 -10.37
C LEU A 83 -1.69 7.04 -10.43
N VAL A 84 -1.55 6.18 -9.42
CA VAL A 84 -0.40 5.26 -9.34
C VAL A 84 -0.48 4.19 -10.43
N LEU A 85 -1.57 3.41 -10.48
CA LEU A 85 -1.74 2.37 -11.49
C LEU A 85 -1.88 2.97 -12.91
N GLY A 86 -2.62 4.08 -13.06
CA GLY A 86 -2.72 4.79 -14.33
C GLY A 86 -1.37 5.27 -14.87
N LEU A 87 -0.54 5.90 -14.03
CA LEU A 87 0.79 6.34 -14.44
C LEU A 87 1.73 5.15 -14.71
N THR A 88 1.65 4.10 -13.88
CA THR A 88 2.46 2.88 -14.09
C THR A 88 2.15 2.25 -15.43
N THR A 89 0.87 2.14 -15.82
CA THR A 89 0.47 1.54 -17.11
C THR A 89 0.83 2.40 -18.31
N LEU A 90 0.91 3.73 -18.15
CA LEU A 90 1.43 4.63 -19.19
C LEU A 90 2.93 4.47 -19.42
N ILE A 91 3.70 4.17 -18.35
CA ILE A 91 5.16 3.99 -18.44
C ILE A 91 5.51 2.57 -18.90
N ILE A 92 4.91 1.54 -18.28
CA ILE A 92 5.12 0.13 -18.59
C ILE A 92 3.76 -0.56 -18.75
N PRO A 93 3.39 -1.02 -19.96
CA PRO A 93 2.17 -1.77 -20.17
C PRO A 93 2.12 -3.02 -19.28
N LEU A 94 1.10 -3.12 -18.44
CA LEU A 94 0.91 -4.26 -17.54
C LEU A 94 0.08 -5.34 -18.25
N THR A 95 0.63 -6.54 -18.35
CA THR A 95 -0.11 -7.72 -18.83
C THR A 95 -0.56 -8.55 -17.63
N ILE A 96 -1.87 -8.74 -17.48
CA ILE A 96 -2.47 -9.51 -16.38
C ILE A 96 -3.11 -10.77 -16.99
N GLU A 97 -2.88 -11.92 -16.36
CA GLU A 97 -3.54 -13.16 -16.75
C GLU A 97 -5.06 -13.02 -16.62
N LYS A 98 -5.79 -13.40 -17.67
CA LYS A 98 -7.25 -13.27 -17.70
C LYS A 98 -7.94 -13.95 -16.52
N SER A 99 -7.52 -15.16 -16.17
CA SER A 99 -8.02 -15.91 -15.01
C SER A 99 -7.84 -15.14 -13.69
N ARG A 100 -6.71 -14.45 -13.52
CA ARG A 100 -6.45 -13.62 -12.34
C ARG A 100 -7.36 -12.39 -12.34
N PHE A 101 -7.46 -11.70 -13.46
CA PHE A 101 -8.34 -10.53 -13.58
C PHE A 101 -9.78 -10.88 -13.24
N GLU A 102 -10.31 -11.99 -13.76
CA GLU A 102 -11.67 -12.48 -13.48
C GLU A 102 -11.85 -12.90 -12.01
N ASN A 103 -10.81 -13.41 -11.36
CA ASN A 103 -10.88 -13.83 -9.95
C ASN A 103 -10.77 -12.67 -8.96
N GLU A 104 -9.94 -11.66 -9.23
CA GLU A 104 -9.62 -10.57 -8.29
C GLU A 104 -10.53 -9.34 -8.46
N SER A 105 -10.86 -8.97 -9.70
CA SER A 105 -11.63 -7.75 -9.99
C SER A 105 -13.02 -7.71 -9.34
N PRO A 106 -13.79 -8.83 -9.26
CA PRO A 106 -15.10 -8.80 -8.61
C PRO A 106 -15.03 -8.39 -7.14
N SER A 107 -14.04 -8.88 -6.38
CA SER A 107 -13.88 -8.54 -4.96
C SER A 107 -13.60 -7.04 -4.77
N LEU A 108 -12.77 -6.45 -5.65
CA LEU A 108 -12.50 -5.02 -5.64
C LEU A 108 -13.76 -4.20 -5.94
N ILE A 109 -14.48 -4.54 -7.02
CA ILE A 109 -15.68 -3.80 -7.46
C ILE A 109 -16.80 -3.90 -6.43
N ILE A 110 -17.08 -5.10 -5.93
CA ILE A 110 -18.14 -5.34 -4.94
C ILE A 110 -17.84 -4.56 -3.66
N THR A 111 -16.61 -4.65 -3.13
CA THR A 111 -16.24 -3.94 -1.89
C THR A 111 -16.29 -2.43 -2.08
N SER A 112 -15.87 -1.93 -3.25
CA SER A 112 -15.97 -0.51 -3.60
C SER A 112 -17.41 -0.02 -3.70
N LEU A 113 -18.33 -0.86 -4.19
CA LEU A 113 -19.76 -0.51 -4.22
C LEU A 113 -20.38 -0.54 -2.82
N ILE A 114 -20.02 -1.53 -2.00
CA ILE A 114 -20.49 -1.64 -0.61
C ILE A 114 -20.10 -0.40 0.19
N ILE A 115 -18.85 0.06 0.09
CA ILE A 115 -18.43 1.26 0.84
C ILE A 115 -19.17 2.52 0.38
N VAL A 116 -19.50 2.64 -0.91
CA VAL A 116 -20.33 3.75 -1.43
C VAL A 116 -21.74 3.70 -0.83
N ILE A 117 -22.33 2.51 -0.72
CA ILE A 117 -23.67 2.34 -0.12
C ILE A 117 -23.63 2.66 1.37
N PHE A 118 -22.65 2.14 2.12
CA PHE A 118 -22.49 2.39 3.56
C PHE A 118 -22.15 3.85 3.88
N ALA A 119 -21.49 4.55 2.96
CA ALA A 119 -21.16 5.96 3.13
C ALA A 119 -22.26 6.91 2.62
N TRP A 120 -23.37 6.39 2.09
CA TRP A 120 -24.39 7.21 1.40
C TRP A 120 -25.10 8.20 2.33
N ASP A 121 -25.35 7.81 3.58
CA ASP A 121 -25.93 8.65 4.62
C ASP A 121 -24.87 9.47 5.38
N THR A 122 -23.63 9.52 4.86
CA THR A 122 -22.45 10.17 5.44
C THR A 122 -21.99 9.61 6.79
N TYR A 123 -22.50 8.44 7.19
CA TYR A 123 -22.21 7.84 8.48
C TYR A 123 -21.92 6.34 8.37
N VAL A 124 -20.68 5.94 8.64
CA VAL A 124 -20.32 4.52 8.70
C VAL A 124 -20.41 4.01 10.13
N SER A 125 -21.39 3.16 10.38
CA SER A 125 -21.66 2.53 11.67
C SER A 125 -20.66 1.43 12.03
N ARG A 126 -20.66 1.01 13.31
CA ARG A 126 -19.83 -0.11 13.77
C ARG A 126 -20.18 -1.43 13.08
N ILE A 127 -21.46 -1.65 12.74
CA ILE A 127 -21.92 -2.88 12.08
C ILE A 127 -21.37 -2.94 10.65
N GLU A 128 -21.38 -1.82 9.94
CA GLU A 128 -20.81 -1.69 8.60
C GLU A 128 -19.28 -1.88 8.64
N GLY A 129 -18.59 -1.29 9.62
CA GLY A 129 -17.17 -1.53 9.85
C GLY A 129 -16.83 -3.00 10.12
N ILE A 130 -17.60 -3.69 10.97
CA ILE A 130 -17.44 -5.14 11.22
C ILE A 130 -17.68 -5.95 9.94
N THR A 131 -18.65 -5.53 9.12
CA THR A 131 -18.95 -6.18 7.84
C THR A 131 -17.76 -6.05 6.89
N LEU A 132 -17.17 -4.85 6.75
CA LEU A 132 -15.98 -4.63 5.92
C LEU A 132 -14.77 -5.44 6.40
N ILE A 133 -14.54 -5.51 7.71
CA ILE A 133 -13.47 -6.34 8.29
C ILE A 133 -13.71 -7.83 7.99
N SER A 134 -14.96 -8.29 8.08
CA SER A 134 -15.31 -9.68 7.77
C SER A 134 -15.07 -10.01 6.29
N LEU A 135 -15.41 -9.08 5.38
CA LEU A 135 -15.12 -9.21 3.96
C LEU A 135 -13.61 -9.25 3.68
N LEU A 136 -12.81 -8.44 4.38
CA LEU A 136 -11.35 -8.50 4.30
C LEU A 136 -10.82 -9.88 4.71
N PHE A 137 -11.32 -10.47 5.80
CA PHE A 137 -10.92 -11.82 6.20
C PHE A 137 -11.30 -12.88 5.15
N ILE A 138 -12.50 -12.78 4.56
CA ILE A 138 -12.94 -13.67 3.48
C ILE A 138 -12.04 -13.52 2.25
N TYR A 139 -11.71 -12.28 1.88
CA TYR A 139 -10.80 -11.99 0.76
C TYR A 139 -9.42 -12.60 1.00
N LEU A 140 -8.83 -12.38 2.17
CA LEU A 140 -7.54 -12.94 2.54
C LEU A 140 -7.57 -14.47 2.51
N TRP A 141 -8.61 -15.10 3.09
CA TRP A 141 -8.78 -16.55 3.02
C TRP A 141 -8.77 -17.02 1.57
N LYS A 142 -9.59 -16.42 0.70
CA LYS A 142 -9.66 -16.76 -0.72
C LYS A 142 -8.29 -16.63 -1.38
N ALA A 143 -7.58 -15.52 -1.16
CA ALA A 143 -6.24 -15.29 -1.68
C ALA A 143 -5.24 -16.38 -1.23
N PHE A 144 -5.27 -16.79 0.04
CA PHE A 144 -4.40 -17.87 0.55
C PHE A 144 -4.75 -19.27 0.02
N ARG A 145 -6.00 -19.51 -0.41
CA ARG A 145 -6.43 -20.80 -0.96
C ARG A 145 -6.05 -20.99 -2.41
N ILE A 146 -5.85 -19.90 -3.15
CA ILE A 146 -5.43 -19.93 -4.54
C ILE A 146 -3.96 -20.36 -4.56
N LYS A 147 -3.72 -21.65 -4.83
CA LYS A 147 -2.38 -22.19 -5.08
C LYS A 147 -1.93 -21.76 -6.45
N GLU A 148 -1.27 -20.61 -6.50
CA GLU A 148 -0.56 -20.16 -7.68
C GLU A 148 0.78 -20.89 -7.78
N THR A 149 0.92 -21.74 -8.79
CA THR A 149 2.23 -22.11 -9.31
C THR A 149 2.73 -20.94 -10.13
N ILE A 150 3.58 -20.10 -9.54
CA ILE A 150 4.25 -19.01 -10.25
C ILE A 150 5.74 -19.25 -10.17
N GLU A 151 6.34 -19.37 -11.34
CA GLU A 151 7.74 -19.06 -11.58
C GLU A 151 7.92 -17.59 -11.22
N ILE A 152 8.41 -17.34 -10.00
CA ILE A 152 8.97 -16.02 -9.69
C ILE A 152 10.04 -15.82 -10.76
N ASP A 153 9.92 -14.75 -11.54
CA ASP A 153 10.97 -14.39 -12.48
C ASP A 153 12.22 -14.01 -11.67
N LEU A 154 13.01 -15.04 -11.34
CA LEU A 154 14.23 -14.95 -10.56
C LEU A 154 15.32 -14.18 -11.34
N THR A 155 15.07 -13.79 -12.59
CA THR A 155 15.98 -12.96 -13.39
C THR A 155 15.95 -11.48 -12.99
N GLN A 156 14.92 -11.01 -12.29
CA GLN A 156 14.93 -9.69 -11.65
C GLN A 156 15.89 -9.73 -10.44
N GLU A 157 17.01 -9.01 -10.57
CA GLU A 157 18.03 -8.90 -9.52
C GLU A 157 17.56 -7.92 -8.44
N TYR A 158 16.88 -8.44 -7.42
CA TYR A 158 16.46 -7.65 -6.27
C TYR A 158 17.66 -7.28 -5.38
N LEU A 159 17.60 -6.12 -4.74
CA LEU A 159 18.60 -5.75 -3.73
C LEU A 159 18.68 -6.82 -2.65
N PHE A 160 19.91 -7.24 -2.34
CA PHE A 160 20.21 -8.25 -1.32
C PHE A 160 19.66 -9.68 -1.60
N GLN A 161 19.39 -10.05 -2.86
CA GLN A 161 18.96 -11.41 -3.23
C GLN A 161 19.92 -12.52 -2.73
N GLY A 162 21.23 -12.23 -2.64
CA GLY A 162 22.25 -13.14 -2.10
C GLY A 162 22.11 -13.47 -0.61
N GLN A 163 21.40 -12.64 0.17
CA GLN A 163 21.24 -12.83 1.60
C GLN A 163 20.11 -13.84 1.89
N LYS A 164 20.41 -14.92 2.62
CA LYS A 164 19.44 -16.02 2.83
C LYS A 164 18.65 -15.95 4.15
N ARG A 165 19.07 -15.11 5.10
CA ARG A 165 18.49 -15.09 6.45
C ARG A 165 17.10 -14.44 6.45
N PRO A 166 16.02 -15.13 6.87
CA PRO A 166 14.67 -14.57 6.83
C PRO A 166 14.55 -13.32 7.73
N ILE A 167 15.23 -13.29 8.87
CA ILE A 167 15.21 -12.14 9.78
C ILE A 167 15.76 -10.85 9.14
N PHE A 168 16.70 -10.97 8.21
CA PHE A 168 17.22 -9.82 7.48
C PHE A 168 16.16 -9.23 6.54
N HIS A 169 15.35 -10.08 5.90
CA HIS A 169 14.28 -9.65 5.01
C HIS A 169 13.10 -9.06 5.78
N ILE A 170 12.79 -9.59 6.98
CA ILE A 170 11.85 -8.94 7.91
C ILE A 170 12.37 -7.55 8.28
N PHE A 171 13.66 -7.43 8.63
CA PHE A 171 14.27 -6.15 8.92
C PHE A 171 14.20 -5.18 7.74
N LEU A 172 14.46 -5.63 6.51
CA LEU A 172 14.33 -4.81 5.30
C LEU A 172 12.90 -4.32 5.09
N VAL A 173 11.90 -5.18 5.29
CA VAL A 173 10.48 -4.76 5.19
C VAL A 173 10.16 -3.68 6.21
N VAL A 174 10.53 -3.89 7.47
CA VAL A 174 10.27 -2.92 8.55
C VAL A 174 11.01 -1.60 8.30
N LEU A 175 12.28 -1.67 7.92
CA LEU A 175 13.09 -0.51 7.57
C LEU A 175 12.49 0.23 6.37
N GLY A 176 12.05 -0.50 5.34
CA GLY A 176 11.39 0.05 4.17
C GLY A 176 10.13 0.83 4.52
N ILE A 177 9.26 0.27 5.35
CA ILE A 177 8.05 0.96 5.85
C ILE A 177 8.45 2.22 6.62
N ILE A 178 9.41 2.15 7.55
CA ILE A 178 9.86 3.32 8.32
C ILE A 178 10.39 4.42 7.39
N MET A 179 11.21 4.05 6.39
CA MET A 179 11.76 5.00 5.43
C MET A 179 10.67 5.62 4.55
N LEU A 180 9.69 4.84 4.11
CA LEU A 180 8.54 5.34 3.33
C LEU A 180 7.74 6.35 4.16
N VAL A 181 7.43 6.03 5.42
CA VAL A 181 6.66 6.92 6.31
C VAL A 181 7.43 8.20 6.63
N ALA A 182 8.70 8.07 7.01
CA ALA A 182 9.55 9.23 7.31
C ALA A 182 9.74 10.11 6.06
N GLY A 183 10.00 9.49 4.91
CA GLY A 183 10.12 10.17 3.63
C GLY A 183 8.83 10.92 3.26
N ALA A 184 7.67 10.26 3.32
CA ALA A 184 6.39 10.90 3.01
C ALA A 184 6.12 12.11 3.92
N ASN A 185 6.35 11.99 5.23
CA ASN A 185 6.16 13.09 6.17
C ASN A 185 7.08 14.27 5.86
N TRP A 186 8.38 14.03 5.65
CA TRP A 186 9.34 15.10 5.33
C TRP A 186 9.10 15.73 3.97
N MET A 187 8.60 14.96 2.99
CA MET A 187 8.17 15.49 1.69
C MET A 187 7.03 16.49 1.90
N VAL A 188 5.99 16.11 2.64
CA VAL A 188 4.81 16.97 2.90
C VAL A 188 5.20 18.21 3.68
N GLU A 189 6.00 18.08 4.74
CA GLU A 189 6.48 19.21 5.53
C GLU A 189 7.35 20.17 4.72
N GLY A 190 8.31 19.63 3.95
CA GLY A 190 9.19 20.39 3.08
C GLY A 190 8.41 21.16 2.03
N ALA A 191 7.51 20.48 1.32
CA ALA A 191 6.65 21.07 0.29
C ALA A 191 5.71 22.13 0.87
N SER A 192 5.01 21.82 1.97
CA SER A 192 4.08 22.75 2.63
C SER A 192 4.78 24.00 3.17
N SER A 193 6.00 23.85 3.71
CA SER A 193 6.80 24.96 4.22
C SER A 193 7.33 25.86 3.09
N ILE A 194 7.59 25.30 1.90
CA ILE A 194 7.90 26.08 0.71
C ILE A 194 6.65 26.81 0.22
N ALA A 195 5.53 26.11 0.07
CA ALA A 195 4.27 26.69 -0.38
C ALA A 195 3.88 27.90 0.50
N ARG A 196 3.83 27.74 1.82
CA ARG A 196 3.53 28.84 2.76
C ARG A 196 4.47 30.06 2.65
N LYS A 197 5.70 29.86 2.18
CA LYS A 197 6.67 30.97 1.97
C LYS A 197 6.50 31.66 0.62
N LEU A 198 5.95 30.96 -0.37
CA LEU A 198 5.72 31.49 -1.70
C LEU A 198 4.33 32.14 -1.86
N GLY A 199 3.40 31.85 -0.94
CA GLY A 199 2.01 32.31 -1.00
C GLY A 199 1.12 31.27 -1.67
#